data_AF-A0A166EDK3-F1
#
_entry.id   AF-A0A166EDK3-F1
#
_cell.length_a   1.000
_cell.length_b   1.000
_cell.length_c   1.000
_cell.angle_alpha   90.00
_cell.angle_beta   90.00
_cell.angle_gamma   90.00
#
_symmetry.space_group_name_H-M   'P 1'
#
loop_
_entity.id
_entity.type
_entity.pdbx_description
1 polymer ?
#
loop_
_entity_poly.entity_id
_entity_poly.type
_entity_poly.pdbx_seq_one_letter_code
_entity_poly.pdbx_strand_id
1 'polypeptide(L)'
;MEETLIPAYLRLSKYFDHHWGFFKYCANQFHGPRQNVTKAQAQALHQKLSAAKSYDAFADIIGSRTGGDEFREIEEAINLRPDRHLAALKLAEKVNNARLNATQSREPRAAIPRCADCAPNARRMPIPSVISGHDAVTPTPGGGVP
;
A
#
# COMPACT_ATOMS: atom_id res chain seq x y z
N MET A 1 5.20 -13.17 1.20
CA MET A 1 3.77 -13.20 1.65
C MET A 1 3.29 -14.62 1.87
N GLU A 2 3.84 -15.57 1.13
CA GLU A 2 3.45 -16.96 1.02
C GLU A 2 3.67 -17.74 2.32
N GLU A 3 4.70 -17.41 3.09
CA GLU A 3 5.01 -18.05 4.37
C GLU A 3 4.30 -17.43 5.57
N THR A 4 3.87 -16.17 5.46
CA THR A 4 3.34 -15.40 6.60
C THR A 4 1.86 -15.10 6.45
N LEU A 5 1.47 -14.42 5.36
CA LEU A 5 0.12 -13.95 5.13
C LEU A 5 -0.84 -15.09 4.75
N ILE A 6 -0.44 -15.98 3.83
CA ILE A 6 -1.32 -17.06 3.34
C ILE A 6 -1.74 -18.00 4.49
N PRO A 7 -0.81 -18.50 5.35
CA PRO A 7 -1.20 -19.34 6.48
C PRO A 7 -2.11 -18.64 7.49
N ALA A 8 -1.82 -17.37 7.83
CA ALA A 8 -2.66 -16.59 8.74
C ALA A 8 -4.07 -16.34 8.16
N TYR A 9 -4.14 -15.97 6.88
CA TYR A 9 -5.42 -15.77 6.17
C TYR A 9 -6.22 -17.06 6.07
N LEU A 10 -5.56 -18.20 5.87
CA LEU A 10 -6.21 -19.51 5.84
C LEU A 10 -6.79 -19.88 7.20
N ARG A 11 -6.02 -19.68 8.29
CA ARG A 11 -6.48 -19.91 9.66
C ARG A 11 -7.71 -19.07 10.00
N LEU A 12 -7.69 -17.78 9.69
CA LEU A 12 -8.83 -16.88 9.90
C LEU A 12 -10.04 -17.28 9.04
N SER A 13 -9.82 -17.60 7.77
CA SER A 13 -10.90 -18.01 6.88
C SER A 13 -11.58 -19.29 7.35
N LYS A 14 -10.81 -20.26 7.88
CA LYS A 14 -11.36 -21.47 8.50
C LYS A 14 -12.14 -21.15 9.78
N TYR A 15 -11.65 -20.21 10.59
CA TYR A 15 -12.30 -19.80 11.85
C TYR A 15 -13.63 -19.08 11.63
N PHE A 16 -13.72 -18.22 10.60
CA PHE A 16 -14.96 -17.54 10.21
C PHE A 16 -15.88 -18.38 9.32
N ASP A 17 -15.54 -19.65 9.09
CA ASP A 17 -16.28 -20.57 8.21
C ASP A 17 -16.52 -19.99 6.80
N HIS A 18 -15.49 -19.35 6.24
CA HIS A 18 -15.56 -18.88 4.87
C HIS A 18 -15.62 -20.05 3.89
N HIS A 19 -16.36 -19.87 2.79
CA HIS A 19 -16.40 -20.88 1.74
C HIS A 19 -15.02 -21.05 1.08
N TRP A 20 -14.57 -22.30 0.90
CA TRP A 20 -13.26 -22.64 0.34
C TRP A 20 -13.00 -22.00 -1.04
N GLY A 21 -14.01 -21.94 -1.90
CA GLY A 21 -13.89 -21.30 -3.22
C GLY A 21 -13.54 -19.81 -3.12
N PHE A 22 -14.13 -19.10 -2.14
CA PHE A 22 -13.87 -17.69 -1.91
C PHE A 22 -12.45 -17.46 -1.40
N PHE A 23 -12.02 -18.26 -0.42
CA PHE A 23 -10.65 -18.22 0.09
C PHE A 23 -9.63 -18.41 -1.05
N LYS A 24 -9.80 -19.43 -1.91
CA LYS A 24 -8.88 -19.67 -3.03
C LYS A 24 -8.82 -18.49 -3.99
N TYR A 25 -9.97 -17.90 -4.31
CA TYR A 25 -10.04 -16.74 -5.18
C TYR A 25 -9.26 -15.54 -4.62
N CYS A 26 -9.41 -15.25 -3.32
CA CYS A 26 -8.66 -14.18 -2.65
C CYS A 26 -7.17 -14.52 -2.51
N ALA A 27 -6.83 -15.74 -2.10
CA ALA A 27 -5.45 -16.16 -1.90
C ALA A 27 -4.63 -16.16 -3.20
N ASN A 28 -5.25 -16.44 -4.34
CA ASN A 28 -4.61 -16.36 -5.66
C ASN A 28 -4.28 -14.92 -6.10
N GLN A 29 -4.95 -13.91 -5.55
CA GLN A 29 -4.68 -12.50 -5.86
C GLN A 29 -3.50 -11.93 -5.06
N PHE A 30 -2.99 -12.67 -4.07
CA PHE A 30 -1.84 -12.21 -3.32
C PHE A 30 -0.58 -12.24 -4.20
N HIS A 31 -0.15 -11.04 -4.57
CA HIS A 31 1.06 -10.80 -5.33
C HIS A 31 1.92 -9.79 -4.59
N GLY A 32 3.23 -10.04 -4.53
CA GLY A 32 4.17 -9.04 -4.05
C GLY A 32 5.62 -9.51 -4.09
N PRO A 33 6.53 -8.64 -3.63
CA PRO A 33 7.96 -8.91 -3.68
C PRO A 33 8.29 -10.11 -2.78
N ARG A 34 9.02 -11.07 -3.34
CA ARG A 34 9.50 -12.27 -2.64
C ARG A 34 10.75 -11.90 -1.86
N GLN A 35 10.65 -11.87 -0.54
CA GLN A 35 11.79 -11.56 0.34
C GLN A 35 12.45 -12.82 0.91
N ASN A 36 11.64 -13.80 1.35
CA ASN A 36 12.14 -15.00 2.04
C ASN A 36 11.87 -16.31 1.27
N VAL A 37 11.13 -16.24 0.17
CA VAL A 37 10.61 -17.40 -0.55
C VAL A 37 11.21 -17.46 -1.94
N THR A 38 11.74 -18.61 -2.33
CA THR A 38 12.19 -18.80 -3.72
C THR A 38 11.01 -18.81 -4.68
N LYS A 39 11.26 -18.50 -5.95
CA LYS A 39 10.23 -18.59 -7.00
C LYS A 39 9.59 -19.98 -7.06
N ALA A 40 10.39 -21.03 -6.89
CA ALA A 40 9.94 -22.42 -6.93
C ALA A 40 8.99 -22.74 -5.77
N GLN A 41 9.31 -22.32 -4.55
CA GLN A 41 8.44 -22.51 -3.37
C GLN A 41 7.11 -21.75 -3.51
N ALA A 42 7.15 -20.49 -3.98
CA ALA A 42 5.93 -19.73 -4.23
C ALA A 42 5.04 -20.43 -5.28
N GLN A 43 5.65 -20.89 -6.38
CA GLN A 43 4.94 -21.64 -7.42
C GLN A 43 4.35 -22.95 -6.87
N ALA A 44 5.09 -23.71 -6.08
CA ALA A 44 4.61 -24.94 -5.46
C ALA A 44 3.42 -24.67 -4.53
N LEU A 45 3.44 -23.57 -3.77
CA LEU A 45 2.31 -23.18 -2.93
C LEU A 45 1.06 -22.83 -3.76
N HIS A 46 1.20 -22.05 -4.83
CA HIS A 46 0.08 -21.74 -5.72
C HIS A 46 -0.48 -22.99 -6.43
N GLN A 47 0.39 -23.93 -6.82
CA GLN A 47 -0.04 -25.21 -7.38
C GLN A 47 -0.81 -26.04 -6.35
N LYS A 48 -0.30 -26.14 -5.11
CA LYS A 48 -1.00 -26.81 -3.99
C LYS A 48 -2.37 -26.17 -3.73
N LEU A 49 -2.44 -24.84 -3.75
CA LEU A 49 -3.69 -24.08 -3.59
C LEU A 49 -4.70 -24.35 -4.69
N SER A 50 -4.23 -24.44 -5.94
CA SER A 50 -5.08 -24.69 -7.10
C SER A 50 -5.65 -26.11 -7.09
N ALA A 51 -4.86 -27.10 -6.65
CA ALA A 51 -5.27 -28.50 -6.56
C ALA A 51 -6.18 -28.81 -5.36
N ALA A 52 -6.12 -28.01 -4.30
CA ALA A 52 -6.82 -28.28 -3.06
C ALA A 52 -8.35 -28.06 -3.14
N LYS A 53 -9.10 -28.98 -2.51
CA LYS A 53 -10.57 -29.01 -2.48
C LYS A 53 -11.19 -28.61 -1.13
N SER A 54 -10.40 -28.62 -0.06
CA SER A 54 -10.80 -28.19 1.28
C SER A 54 -9.60 -27.62 2.05
N TYR A 55 -9.89 -27.03 3.21
CA TYR A 55 -8.88 -26.53 4.14
C TYR A 55 -7.93 -27.63 4.67
N ASP A 56 -8.35 -28.90 4.65
CA ASP A 56 -7.57 -30.01 5.20
C ASP A 56 -6.29 -30.28 4.40
N ALA A 57 -6.29 -29.96 3.11
CA ALA A 57 -5.11 -30.03 2.25
C ALA A 57 -3.95 -29.13 2.72
N PHE A 58 -4.22 -28.20 3.64
CA PHE A 58 -3.26 -27.27 4.22
C PHE A 58 -2.99 -27.50 5.71
N ALA A 59 -3.43 -28.62 6.28
CA ALA A 59 -3.18 -28.94 7.69
C ALA A 59 -1.68 -28.83 8.06
N ASP A 60 -0.79 -29.29 7.18
CA ASP A 60 0.67 -29.21 7.38
C ASP A 60 1.20 -27.76 7.48
N ILE A 61 0.54 -26.82 6.80
CA ILE A 61 0.97 -25.42 6.68
C ILE A 61 0.35 -24.56 7.79
N ILE A 62 -0.84 -24.94 8.27
CA ILE A 62 -1.55 -24.24 9.35
C ILE A 62 -0.73 -24.28 10.65
N GLY A 63 0.05 -25.34 10.87
CA GLY A 63 0.81 -25.55 12.09
C GLY A 63 -0.07 -25.75 13.31
N SER A 64 0.43 -25.42 14.50
CA SER A 64 -0.30 -25.56 15.77
C SER A 64 -1.23 -24.39 16.10
N ARG A 65 -1.14 -23.28 15.35
CA ARG A 65 -1.89 -22.05 15.66
C ARG A 65 -3.32 -22.12 15.14
N THR A 66 -4.27 -21.64 15.93
CA THR A 66 -5.69 -21.61 15.52
C THR A 66 -6.08 -20.25 14.95
N GLY A 67 -7.17 -20.18 14.18
CA GLY A 67 -7.68 -18.89 13.70
C GLY A 67 -8.23 -17.99 14.81
N GLY A 68 -8.66 -18.56 15.94
CA GLY A 68 -9.03 -17.77 17.12
C GLY A 68 -7.83 -17.05 17.74
N ASP A 69 -6.66 -17.68 17.73
CA ASP A 69 -5.42 -17.05 18.19
C ASP A 69 -4.98 -15.90 17.27
N GLU A 70 -5.12 -16.09 15.95
CA GLU A 70 -4.88 -15.02 14.97
C GLU A 70 -5.85 -13.86 15.17
N PHE A 71 -7.13 -14.15 15.41
CA PHE A 71 -8.15 -13.12 15.59
C PHE A 71 -7.91 -12.30 16.84
N ARG A 72 -7.61 -12.95 17.97
CA ARG A 72 -7.27 -12.29 19.23
C ARG A 72 -6.04 -11.40 19.11
N GLU A 73 -4.99 -11.85 18.42
CA GLU A 73 -3.81 -11.00 18.16
C GLU A 73 -4.19 -9.75 17.36
N ILE A 74 -5.10 -9.87 16.37
CA ILE A 74 -5.60 -8.73 15.61
C ILE A 74 -6.37 -7.76 16.52
N GLU A 75 -7.24 -8.27 17.40
CA GLU A 75 -7.97 -7.44 18.36
C GLU A 75 -7.02 -6.70 19.31
N GLU A 76 -6.04 -7.40 19.89
CA GLU A 76 -5.01 -6.82 20.74
C GLU A 76 -4.22 -5.74 19.99
N ALA A 77 -3.81 -6.02 18.75
CA ALA A 77 -3.11 -5.06 17.90
C ALA A 77 -3.96 -3.85 17.52
N ILE A 78 -5.28 -3.98 17.40
CA ILE A 78 -6.20 -2.86 17.17
C ILE A 78 -6.34 -2.02 18.44
N ASN A 79 -6.51 -2.65 19.59
CA ASN A 79 -6.69 -1.96 20.87
C ASN A 79 -5.43 -1.22 21.33
N LEU A 80 -4.24 -1.75 21.02
CA LEU A 80 -2.97 -1.09 21.32
C LEU A 80 -2.66 0.09 20.38
N ARG A 81 -3.32 0.19 19.22
CA ARG A 81 -3.05 1.28 18.27
C ARG A 81 -3.58 2.60 18.83
N PRO A 82 -2.74 3.64 18.92
CA PRO A 82 -3.25 4.97 19.18
C PRO A 82 -4.18 5.38 18.05
N ASP A 83 -5.27 6.06 18.39
CA ASP A 83 -6.19 6.61 17.39
C ASP A 83 -5.41 7.56 16.46
N ARG A 84 -5.24 7.13 15.20
CA ARG A 84 -4.48 7.87 14.19
C ARG A 84 -5.16 9.17 13.82
N HIS A 85 -6.49 9.22 13.86
CA HIS A 85 -7.24 10.43 13.59
C HIS A 85 -7.05 11.42 14.73
N LEU A 86 -7.16 10.96 15.98
CA LEU A 86 -6.88 11.79 17.15
C LEU A 86 -5.41 12.25 17.18
N ALA A 87 -4.46 11.38 16.80
CA ALA A 87 -3.05 11.73 16.72
C ALA A 87 -2.77 12.76 15.61
N ALA A 88 -3.42 12.64 14.46
CA ALA A 88 -3.32 13.61 13.36
C ALA A 88 -3.93 14.97 13.75
N LEU A 89 -5.08 14.98 14.43
CA LEU A 89 -5.69 16.20 14.95
C LEU A 89 -4.79 16.90 15.97
N LYS A 90 -4.22 16.14 16.92
CA LYS A 90 -3.26 16.67 17.90
C LYS A 90 -2.00 17.24 17.23
N LEU A 91 -1.51 16.60 16.17
CA LEU A 91 -0.37 17.11 15.40
C LEU A 91 -0.74 18.40 14.66
N ALA A 92 -1.91 18.44 14.01
CA ALA A 92 -2.40 19.62 13.30
C ALA A 92 -2.58 20.82 14.26
N GLU A 93 -3.13 20.58 15.45
CA GLU A 93 -3.26 21.59 16.50
C GLU A 93 -1.88 22.09 16.96
N LYS A 94 -0.93 21.19 17.20
CA LYS A 94 0.44 21.56 17.59
C LYS A 94 1.12 22.42 16.52
N VAL A 95 0.94 22.10 15.24
CA VAL A 95 1.48 22.90 14.12
C VAL A 95 0.80 24.27 14.05
N ASN A 96 -0.52 24.34 14.23
CA ASN A 96 -1.25 25.62 14.25
C ASN A 96 -0.82 26.51 15.43
N ASN A 97 -0.68 25.94 16.62
CA ASN A 97 -0.23 26.67 17.81
C ASN A 97 1.21 27.18 17.65
N ALA A 98 2.11 26.37 17.07
CA ALA A 98 3.47 26.80 16.76
C ALA A 98 3.49 27.96 15.74
N ARG A 99 2.60 27.96 14.75
CA ARG A 99 2.48 29.03 13.74
C ARG A 99 1.96 30.33 14.34
N LEU A 100 0.97 30.26 15.24
CA LEU A 100 0.42 31.44 15.91
C LEU A 100 1.46 32.10 16.82
N ASN A 101 2.25 31.31 17.55
CA ASN A 101 3.31 31.82 18.41
C ASN A 101 4.49 32.44 17.63
N ALA A 102 4.77 31.95 16.41
CA ALA A 102 5.83 32.51 15.56
C ALA A 102 5.46 33.85 14.90
N THR A 103 4.18 34.25 14.92
CA THR A 103 3.71 35.45 14.20
C THR A 103 3.77 36.73 15.05
N GLN A 104 4.03 36.64 16.36
CA GLN A 104 4.11 37.81 17.25
C GLN A 104 5.50 38.46 17.38
N SER A 105 6.54 37.91 16.74
CA SER A 105 7.88 38.49 16.75
C SER A 105 8.32 38.90 15.34
N ARG A 106 7.75 40.00 14.83
CA ARG A 106 8.27 40.66 13.63
C ARG A 106 8.49 42.14 13.92
N GLU A 107 9.72 42.47 14.32
CA GLU A 107 10.25 43.83 14.23
C GLU A 107 10.07 44.39 12.80
N PRO A 108 9.94 45.73 12.64
CA PRO A 108 9.68 46.34 11.35
C PRO A 108 10.87 46.11 10.40
N ARG A 109 10.57 45.42 9.29
CA ARG A 109 11.53 45.02 8.26
C ARG A 109 12.06 46.28 7.53
N ALA A 110 13.34 46.59 7.72
CA ALA A 110 14.05 47.57 6.90
C ALA A 110 13.94 47.20 5.40
N ALA A 111 13.83 48.23 4.56
CA ALA A 111 13.60 48.12 3.12
C ALA A 111 14.67 47.25 2.42
N ILE A 112 14.21 46.32 1.58
CA ILE A 112 15.05 45.47 0.72
C ILE A 112 15.43 46.29 -0.52
N PRO A 113 16.71 46.38 -0.93
CA PRO A 113 17.06 46.90 -2.25
C PRO A 113 16.56 45.90 -3.31
N ARG A 114 15.85 46.42 -4.33
CA ARG A 114 15.45 45.63 -5.50
C ARG A 114 16.70 45.17 -6.24
N CYS A 115 17.00 43.88 -6.20
CA CYS A 115 18.03 43.27 -7.03
C CYS A 115 17.46 43.16 -8.46
N ALA A 116 17.81 44.13 -9.30
CA ALA A 116 17.82 43.96 -10.75
C ALA A 116 19.03 43.06 -11.05
N ASP A 117 18.77 41.77 -11.26
CA ASP A 117 19.56 40.80 -12.03
C ASP A 117 19.20 39.38 -11.56
N CYS A 118 18.10 38.86 -12.10
CA CYS A 118 17.77 37.45 -11.97
C CYS A 118 18.72 36.64 -12.87
N ALA A 119 19.83 36.16 -12.31
CA ALA A 119 20.65 35.14 -12.97
C ALA A 119 19.81 33.86 -13.21
N PRO A 120 19.86 33.25 -14.40
CA PRO A 120 19.15 32.01 -14.67
C PRO A 120 19.77 30.86 -13.86
N ASN A 121 18.93 30.07 -13.20
CA ASN A 121 19.32 28.89 -12.44
C ASN A 121 20.17 27.93 -13.31
N ALA A 122 21.48 27.86 -13.07
CA ALA A 122 22.45 27.01 -13.78
C ALA A 122 22.25 25.47 -13.58
N ARG A 123 21.11 25.05 -13.03
CA ARG A 123 20.75 23.63 -12.82
C ARG A 123 19.49 23.18 -13.56
N ARG A 124 18.89 24.03 -14.40
CA ARG A 124 17.85 23.60 -15.35
C ARG A 124 18.51 23.31 -16.70
N MET A 125 18.87 22.05 -16.92
CA MET A 125 19.15 21.59 -18.28
C MET A 125 17.82 21.63 -19.07
N PRO A 126 17.78 22.22 -20.28
CA PRO A 126 16.61 22.12 -21.13
C PRO A 126 16.41 20.66 -21.53
N ILE A 127 15.24 20.11 -21.21
CA ILE A 127 14.86 18.77 -21.67
C ILE A 127 14.69 18.88 -23.20
N PRO A 128 15.40 18.08 -24.01
CA PRO A 128 15.24 18.11 -25.45
C PRO A 128 13.81 17.70 -25.83
N SER A 129 13.23 18.40 -26.80
CA SER A 129 11.83 18.28 -27.27
C SER A 129 11.45 16.92 -27.86
N VAL A 130 12.37 15.94 -27.85
CA VAL A 130 12.19 14.59 -28.42
C VAL A 130 11.51 13.63 -27.43
N ILE A 131 11.33 14.00 -26.17
CA ILE A 131 10.62 13.20 -25.13
C ILE A 131 9.20 13.75 -24.84
N SER A 132 8.77 14.80 -25.53
CA SER A 132 7.35 15.19 -25.56
C SER A 132 6.65 14.37 -26.64
N GLY A 133 6.53 13.06 -26.40
CA GLY A 133 5.80 12.13 -27.25
C GLY A 133 4.38 12.62 -27.45
N HIS A 134 4.12 13.09 -28.67
CA HIS A 134 2.82 13.45 -29.20
C HIS A 134 1.79 12.34 -28.99
N ASP A 135 0.56 12.78 -28.73
CA ASP A 135 -0.67 12.00 -28.83
C ASP A 135 -0.59 10.96 -29.95
N ALA A 136 -0.59 9.68 -29.56
CA ALA A 136 -0.93 8.62 -30.48
C ALA A 136 -2.44 8.73 -30.74
N VAL A 137 -2.78 9.20 -31.94
CA VAL A 137 -4.13 9.19 -32.49
C VAL A 137 -4.61 7.75 -32.50
N THR A 138 -5.41 7.34 -31.51
CA THR A 138 -6.14 6.07 -31.57
C THR A 138 -7.16 6.15 -32.70
N PRO A 139 -7.06 5.32 -33.76
CA PRO A 139 -8.14 5.23 -34.72
C PRO A 139 -9.35 4.56 -34.06
N THR A 140 -10.44 5.31 -33.96
CA THR A 140 -11.77 4.81 -33.60
C THR A 140 -12.15 3.65 -34.52
N PRO A 141 -12.59 2.49 -34.00
CA PRO A 141 -13.12 1.43 -34.85
C PRO A 141 -14.49 1.88 -35.38
N GLY A 142 -14.53 2.25 -36.66
CA GLY A 142 -15.76 2.57 -37.37
C GLY A 142 -16.63 1.32 -37.51
N GLY A 143 -17.83 1.38 -36.95
CA GLY A 143 -18.92 0.48 -37.28
C GLY A 143 -19.45 0.78 -38.69
N GLY A 144 -19.70 -0.28 -39.46
CA GLY A 144 -20.34 -0.20 -40.77
C GLY A 144 -20.80 -1.58 -41.23
N VAL A 145 -22.08 -1.87 -40.98
CA VAL A 145 -22.92 -2.89 -41.64
C VAL A 145 -24.04 -2.05 -42.29
N PRO A 146 -24.34 -2.20 -43.59
CA PRO A 146 -25.04 -3.37 -44.15
C PRO A 146 -24.36 -4.05 -45.35
#